data_AF-A0A3Q7T0Q8-F1
#
_entry.id   AF-A0A3Q7T0Q8-F1
#
_cell.length_a   1.000
_cell.length_b   1.000
_cell.length_c   1.000
_cell.angle_alpha   90.00
_cell.angle_beta   90.00
_cell.angle_gamma   90.00
#
_symmetry.space_group_name_H-M   'P 1'
#
loop_
_entity.id
_entity.type
_entity.pdbx_description
1 polymer ?
#
loop_
_entity_poly.entity_id
_entity_poly.type
_entity_poly.pdbx_seq_one_letter_code
_entity_poly.pdbx_strand_id
1 'polypeptide(L)'
;MAVAGTMLLLRSIRMTSKFTSSSDIPVEFIRKNVKLRGRLCRITEDGLEIEHIPITLPIISSWKKEPCGVLLVKLAGVELTETGKLWLQEELKPSQLLWFQLLGKENSALFCYLLVNKMGLRVMKWKRLHAA
;
A
#
# COMPACT_ATOMS: atom_id res chain seq x y z
N MET A 1 -28.15 -14.80 -8.79
CA MET A 1 -28.37 -13.85 -7.68
C MET A 1 -27.25 -13.80 -6.63
N ALA A 2 -26.33 -14.77 -6.53
CA ALA A 2 -25.27 -14.76 -5.50
C ALA A 2 -24.10 -13.79 -5.76
N VAL A 3 -23.88 -13.35 -7.01
CA VAL A 3 -22.72 -12.50 -7.39
C VAL A 3 -22.86 -11.05 -6.88
N ALA A 4 -24.08 -10.52 -6.85
CA ALA A 4 -24.31 -9.15 -6.39
C ALA A 4 -24.04 -9.01 -4.88
N GLY A 5 -24.44 -10.01 -4.08
CA GLY A 5 -24.23 -10.01 -2.63
C GLY A 5 -22.75 -10.05 -2.24
N THR A 6 -21.94 -10.91 -2.88
CA THR A 6 -20.51 -11.00 -2.61
C THR A 6 -19.75 -9.73 -3.04
N MET A 7 -20.17 -9.08 -4.12
CA MET A 7 -19.59 -7.82 -4.59
C MET A 7 -19.85 -6.65 -3.63
N LEU A 8 -21.04 -6.61 -3.01
CA LEU A 8 -21.39 -5.63 -1.96
C LEU A 8 -20.58 -5.85 -0.68
N LEU A 9 -20.44 -7.12 -0.24
CA LEU A 9 -19.64 -7.47 0.93
C LEU A 9 -18.17 -7.09 0.75
N LEU A 10 -17.58 -7.41 -0.42
CA LEU A 10 -16.19 -7.01 -0.73
C LEU A 10 -15.99 -5.50 -0.74
N ARG A 11 -16.97 -4.73 -1.26
CA ARG A 11 -16.92 -3.26 -1.22
C ARG A 11 -17.01 -2.71 0.19
N SER A 12 -17.84 -3.32 1.04
CA SER A 12 -17.95 -2.93 2.45
C SER A 12 -16.66 -3.21 3.22
N ILE A 13 -16.07 -4.39 3.05
CA ILE A 13 -14.80 -4.79 3.70
C ILE A 13 -13.65 -3.85 3.32
N ARG A 14 -13.55 -3.45 2.04
CA ARG A 14 -12.56 -2.46 1.57
C ARG A 14 -12.67 -1.12 2.30
N MET A 15 -13.90 -0.75 2.70
CA MET A 15 -14.19 0.55 3.26
C MET A 15 -14.03 0.58 4.77
N THR A 16 -14.36 -0.50 5.49
CA THR A 16 -14.55 -0.47 6.95
C THR A 16 -13.49 -1.22 7.77
N SER A 17 -12.67 -2.08 7.16
CA SER A 17 -11.71 -2.90 7.90
C SER A 17 -10.27 -2.39 7.79
N LYS A 18 -9.54 -2.37 8.91
CA LYS A 18 -8.10 -2.13 8.95
C LYS A 18 -7.36 -3.45 8.83
N PHE A 19 -6.56 -3.62 7.78
CA PHE A 19 -5.68 -4.77 7.64
C PHE A 19 -4.41 -4.54 8.45
N THR A 20 -4.12 -5.47 9.35
CA THR A 20 -2.94 -5.38 10.23
C THR A 20 -1.82 -6.34 9.85
N SER A 21 -2.18 -7.40 9.14
CA SER A 21 -1.29 -8.40 8.57
C SER A 21 -1.68 -8.71 7.13
N SER A 22 -0.72 -9.19 6.34
CA SER A 22 -0.98 -9.64 4.96
C SER A 22 -1.89 -10.87 4.90
N SER A 23 -2.05 -11.60 6.00
CA SER A 23 -3.03 -12.70 6.11
C SER A 23 -4.47 -12.21 6.24
N ASP A 24 -4.69 -10.99 6.72
CA ASP A 24 -6.03 -10.41 6.88
C ASP A 24 -6.64 -10.02 5.52
N ILE A 25 -5.81 -9.92 4.48
CA ILE A 25 -6.20 -9.48 3.14
C ILE A 25 -6.85 -10.64 2.38
N PRO A 26 -8.12 -10.51 1.98
CA PRO A 26 -8.80 -11.57 1.23
C PRO A 26 -8.14 -11.81 -0.14
N VAL A 27 -8.03 -13.07 -0.57
CA VAL A 27 -7.44 -13.43 -1.88
C VAL A 27 -8.13 -12.74 -3.06
N GLU A 28 -9.42 -12.47 -2.94
CA GLU A 28 -10.19 -11.75 -3.96
C GLU A 28 -9.73 -10.29 -4.15
N PHE A 29 -9.07 -9.69 -3.16
CA PHE A 29 -8.51 -8.34 -3.30
C PHE A 29 -7.27 -8.35 -4.18
N ILE A 30 -6.46 -9.40 -4.05
CA ILE A 30 -5.29 -9.63 -4.90
C ILE A 30 -5.76 -9.93 -6.32
N ARG A 31 -6.67 -10.89 -6.49
CA ARG A 31 -7.22 -11.28 -7.81
C ARG A 31 -7.88 -10.11 -8.56
N LYS A 32 -8.51 -9.17 -7.84
CA LYS A 32 -9.16 -7.99 -8.42
C LYS A 32 -8.26 -6.76 -8.49
N ASN A 33 -6.98 -6.91 -8.21
CA ASN A 33 -5.98 -5.84 -8.20
C ASN A 33 -6.44 -4.59 -7.45
N VAL A 34 -6.93 -4.78 -6.22
CA VAL A 34 -7.56 -3.73 -5.42
C VAL A 34 -6.53 -2.71 -4.97
N LYS A 35 -6.91 -1.43 -5.06
CA LYS A 35 -6.15 -0.33 -4.46
C LYS A 35 -6.58 -0.17 -3.01
N LEU A 36 -5.61 -0.23 -2.12
CA LEU A 36 -5.75 0.09 -0.70
C LEU A 36 -5.07 1.42 -0.41
N ARG A 37 -5.53 2.09 0.64
CA ARG A 37 -4.92 3.33 1.13
C ARG A 37 -4.08 3.00 2.36
N GLY A 38 -2.93 3.63 2.48
CA GLY A 38 -2.09 3.46 3.66
C GLY A 38 -1.19 4.65 3.93
N ARG A 39 -0.59 4.62 5.11
CA ARG A 39 0.42 5.57 5.56
C ARG A 39 1.77 4.89 5.54
N LEU A 40 2.76 5.52 4.90
CA LEU A 40 4.13 5.06 4.98
C LEU A 40 4.67 5.24 6.40
N CYS A 41 5.06 4.14 7.04
CA CYS A 41 5.67 4.15 8.36
C CYS A 41 7.19 4.25 8.25
N ARG A 42 7.80 3.28 7.55
CA ARG A 42 9.25 3.19 7.36
C ARG A 42 9.60 2.46 6.07
N ILE A 43 10.82 2.68 5.60
CA ILE A 43 11.42 1.95 4.48
C ILE A 43 12.51 1.06 5.08
N THR A 44 12.38 -0.25 4.91
CA THR A 44 13.31 -1.27 5.37
C THR A 44 14.12 -1.82 4.20
N GLU A 45 15.04 -2.74 4.46
CA GLU A 45 15.80 -3.41 3.39
C GLU A 45 14.93 -4.37 2.59
N ASP A 46 13.95 -4.99 3.26
CA ASP A 46 13.01 -5.90 2.62
C ASP A 46 11.92 -5.21 1.80
N GLY A 47 11.63 -3.93 2.06
CA GLY A 47 10.55 -3.22 1.38
C GLY A 47 10.05 -1.97 2.12
N LEU A 48 8.77 -1.65 1.93
CA LEU A 48 8.10 -0.54 2.58
C LEU A 48 7.11 -1.05 3.61
N GLU A 49 7.17 -0.49 4.81
CA GLU A 49 6.16 -0.74 5.82
C GLU A 49 5.07 0.32 5.78
N ILE A 50 3.85 -0.16 5.58
CA ILE A 50 2.68 0.68 5.39
C ILE A 50 1.60 0.28 6.39
N GLU A 51 1.13 1.24 7.17
CA GLU A 51 -0.08 1.08 7.96
C GLU A 51 -1.30 1.24 7.04
N HIS A 52 -2.20 0.26 7.01
CA HIS A 52 -3.43 0.38 6.26
C HIS A 52 -4.38 1.41 6.89
N ILE A 53 -4.95 2.29 6.06
CA ILE A 53 -5.97 3.26 6.48
C ILE A 53 -7.24 2.98 5.69
N PRO A 54 -8.32 2.51 6.34
CA PRO A 54 -9.59 2.24 5.67
C PRO A 54 -10.13 3.52 5.01
N ILE A 55 -10.81 3.35 3.86
CA ILE A 55 -11.35 4.47 3.09
C ILE A 55 -12.46 5.21 3.87
N THR A 56 -13.26 4.47 4.63
CA THR A 56 -14.39 4.99 5.41
C THR A 56 -14.25 4.55 6.86
N LEU A 57 -13.89 5.47 7.76
CA LEU A 57 -14.05 5.24 9.19
C LEU A 57 -15.56 5.22 9.49
N PRO A 58 -16.16 4.11 9.96
CA PRO A 58 -17.47 4.22 10.59
C PRO A 58 -17.30 5.17 11.77
N ILE A 59 -18.25 6.09 11.94
CA ILE A 59 -18.25 7.26 12.85
C ILE A 59 -18.09 6.89 14.35
N ILE A 60 -17.79 5.63 14.67
CA ILE A 60 -17.81 5.01 16.00
C ILE A 60 -16.41 4.64 16.51
N SER A 61 -15.33 5.26 16.03
CA SER A 61 -13.95 4.90 16.42
C SER A 61 -13.49 5.44 17.79
N SER A 62 -14.42 5.91 18.63
CA SER A 62 -14.09 6.30 20.00
C SER A 62 -13.69 5.06 20.80
N TRP A 63 -12.41 4.98 21.19
CA TRP A 63 -11.89 4.23 22.34
C TRP A 63 -11.51 2.75 22.19
N LYS A 64 -11.30 2.22 20.99
CA LYS A 64 -10.50 0.99 20.88
C LYS A 64 -9.07 1.34 20.48
N LYS A 65 -8.10 0.84 21.25
CA LYS A 65 -6.69 0.79 20.81
C LYS A 65 -6.66 -0.07 19.56
N GLU A 66 -6.83 0.56 18.40
CA GLU A 66 -6.72 -0.09 17.11
C GLU A 66 -5.35 -0.77 17.04
N PRO A 67 -5.28 -2.06 16.69
CA PRO A 67 -4.01 -2.75 16.60
C PRO A 67 -3.05 -2.00 15.65
N CYS A 68 -1.85 -1.72 16.15
CA CYS A 68 -0.75 -1.14 15.37
C CYS A 68 -0.13 -2.22 14.48
N GLY A 69 -0.85 -2.62 13.43
CA GLY A 69 -0.34 -3.51 12.40
C GLY A 69 0.32 -2.75 11.26
N VAL A 70 1.43 -3.27 10.75
CA VAL A 70 2.15 -2.78 9.58
C VAL A 70 2.18 -3.84 8.51
N LEU A 71 1.90 -3.45 7.27
CA LEU A 71 1.97 -4.31 6.10
C LEU A 71 3.34 -4.12 5.43
N LEU A 72 4.08 -5.22 5.28
CA LEU A 72 5.29 -5.22 4.47
C LEU A 72 4.90 -5.29 2.99
N VAL A 73 5.26 -4.25 2.24
CA VAL A 73 4.96 -4.08 0.83
C VAL A 73 6.25 -4.05 0.03
N LYS A 74 6.36 -4.94 -0.94
CA LYS A 74 7.42 -4.98 -1.95
C LYS A 74 6.91 -4.40 -3.26
N LEU A 75 7.77 -3.63 -3.92
CA LEU A 75 7.48 -3.13 -5.26
C LEU A 75 7.52 -4.29 -6.25
N ALA A 76 6.42 -4.53 -6.96
CA ALA A 76 6.36 -5.63 -7.91
C ALA A 76 7.32 -5.39 -9.10
N GLY A 77 8.13 -6.39 -9.41
CA GLY A 77 9.09 -6.35 -10.53
C GLY A 77 10.31 -5.46 -10.29
N VAL A 78 10.52 -4.98 -9.05
CA VAL A 78 11.66 -4.14 -8.69
C VAL A 78 12.37 -4.73 -7.48
N GLU A 79 13.67 -4.94 -7.61
CA GLU A 79 14.52 -5.29 -6.49
C GLU A 79 14.94 -4.02 -5.75
N LEU A 80 14.76 -4.01 -4.42
CA LEU A 80 15.10 -2.85 -3.59
C LEU A 80 16.60 -2.87 -3.29
N THR A 81 17.36 -2.11 -4.08
CA THR A 81 18.79 -1.86 -3.81
C THR A 81 18.96 -0.67 -2.86
N GLU A 82 20.15 -0.52 -2.27
CA GLU A 82 20.44 0.59 -1.35
C GLU A 82 20.26 1.97 -2.03
N THR A 83 20.62 2.08 -3.31
CA THR A 83 20.37 3.30 -4.10
C THR A 83 18.87 3.54 -4.31
N GLY A 84 18.10 2.48 -4.57
CA GLY A 84 16.64 2.56 -4.70
C GLY A 84 15.95 2.97 -3.39
N LYS A 85 16.47 2.51 -2.25
CA LYS A 85 16.00 2.89 -0.90
C LYS A 85 16.23 4.36 -0.61
N LEU A 86 17.42 4.90 -0.90
CA LEU A 86 17.70 6.34 -0.77
C LEU A 86 16.78 7.16 -1.67
N TRP A 87 16.60 6.75 -2.93
CA TRP A 87 15.68 7.42 -3.85
C TRP A 87 14.22 7.41 -3.34
N LEU A 88 13.76 6.29 -2.78
CA LEU A 88 12.42 6.21 -2.17
C LEU A 88 12.28 7.12 -0.95
N GLN A 89 13.32 7.24 -0.12
CA GLN A 89 13.33 8.14 1.03
C GLN A 89 13.29 9.62 0.63
N GLU A 90 13.92 10.00 -0.48
CA GLU A 90 13.85 11.36 -1.02
C GLU A 90 12.48 11.69 -1.63
N GLU A 91 11.85 10.70 -2.28
CA GLU A 91 10.60 10.90 -3.02
C GLU A 91 9.33 10.67 -2.18
N LEU A 92 9.43 9.93 -1.08
CA LEU A 92 8.32 9.67 -0.15
C LEU A 92 8.54 10.41 1.16
N LYS A 93 7.58 11.26 1.52
CA LYS A 93 7.61 11.91 2.84
C LYS A 93 7.29 10.89 3.94
N PRO A 94 7.91 11.00 5.13
CA PRO A 94 7.53 10.18 6.27
C PRO A 94 6.05 10.41 6.61
N SER A 95 5.33 9.34 6.99
CA SER A 95 3.89 9.39 7.28
C SER A 95 3.00 9.87 6.12
N GLN A 96 3.51 9.85 4.88
CA GLN A 96 2.73 10.21 3.70
C GLN A 96 1.61 9.19 3.45
N LEU A 97 0.44 9.72 3.12
CA LEU A 97 -0.69 8.91 2.65
C LEU A 97 -0.49 8.58 1.17
N LEU A 98 -0.55 7.30 0.86
CA LEU A 98 -0.39 6.78 -0.48
C LEU A 98 -1.41 5.70 -0.77
N TRP A 99 -1.58 5.40 -2.05
CA TRP A 99 -2.35 4.26 -2.50
C TRP A 99 -1.40 3.17 -2.94
N PHE A 100 -1.74 1.92 -2.64
CA PHE A 100 -0.99 0.76 -3.12
C PHE A 100 -1.96 -0.26 -3.71
N GLN A 101 -1.64 -0.73 -4.91
CA GLN A 101 -2.43 -1.70 -5.64
C GLN A 101 -1.88 -3.09 -5.38
N LEU A 102 -2.70 -3.97 -4.80
CA LEU A 102 -2.35 -5.35 -4.53
C LEU A 102 -2.22 -6.13 -5.83
N LEU A 103 -1.14 -6.90 -5.98
CA LEU A 103 -0.89 -7.75 -7.16
C LEU A 103 -0.62 -9.20 -6.77
N GLY A 104 0.04 -9.40 -5.63
CA GLY A 104 0.39 -10.72 -5.11
C GLY A 104 0.66 -10.68 -3.62
N LYS A 105 0.76 -11.87 -3.03
CA LYS A 105 1.27 -12.08 -1.68
C LYS A 105 2.17 -13.29 -1.68
N GLU A 106 3.31 -13.19 -1.01
CA GLU A 106 4.21 -14.30 -0.77
C GLU A 106 4.72 -14.25 0.67
N ASN A 107 4.64 -15.39 1.36
CA ASN A 107 4.93 -15.50 2.79
C ASN A 107 4.12 -14.48 3.59
N SER A 108 4.76 -13.39 4.01
CA SER A 108 4.15 -12.27 4.73
C SER A 108 4.24 -10.93 4.00
N ALA A 109 4.86 -10.90 2.82
CA ALA A 109 5.04 -9.70 2.00
C ALA A 109 3.97 -9.57 0.91
N LEU A 110 3.52 -8.34 0.67
CA LEU A 110 2.60 -8.00 -0.40
C LEU A 110 3.36 -7.43 -1.59
N PHE A 111 3.12 -7.96 -2.78
CA PHE A 111 3.62 -7.37 -4.01
C PHE A 111 2.62 -6.35 -4.54
N CYS A 112 3.07 -5.11 -4.71
CA CYS A 112 2.19 -4.01 -5.05
C CYS A 112 2.79 -3.04 -6.06
N TYR A 113 1.93 -2.27 -6.72
CA TYR A 113 2.29 -0.97 -7.28
C TYR A 113 2.01 0.14 -6.28
N LEU A 114 2.93 1.10 -6.13
CA LEU A 114 2.69 2.31 -5.33
C LEU A 114 2.21 3.45 -6.22
N LEU A 115 1.13 4.10 -5.79
CA LEU A 115 0.57 5.29 -6.42
C LEU A 115 0.74 6.46 -5.46
N VAL A 116 1.66 7.36 -5.83
CA VAL A 116 2.04 8.52 -5.05
C VAL A 116 1.49 9.76 -5.75
N ASN A 117 0.64 10.53 -5.06
CA ASN A 117 0.20 11.82 -5.59
C ASN A 117 1.27 12.87 -5.28
N LYS A 118 2.08 13.23 -6.28
CA LYS A 118 3.01 14.35 -6.18
C LYS A 118 2.30 15.63 -6.56
N MET A 119 1.53 16.17 -5.61
CA MET A 119 0.96 17.51 -5.76
C MET A 119 2.07 18.53 -5.47
N GLY A 120 2.85 18.86 -6.51
CA GLY A 120 3.91 19.86 -6.43
C GLY A 120 4.90 19.72 -7.58
N LEU A 121 5.06 20.80 -8.36
CA LEU A 121 6.05 20.96 -9.42
C LEU A 121 7.41 20.34 -9.03
N ARG A 122 7.69 19.16 -9.55
CA ARG A 122 9.07 18.75 -9.81
C ARG A 122 9.06 18.27 -11.24
N VAL A 123 9.38 19.19 -12.15
CA VAL A 123 9.75 18.89 -13.54
C VAL A 123 10.66 17.67 -13.46
N MET A 124 10.14 16.50 -13.83
CA MET A 124 10.94 15.29 -13.92
C MET A 124 11.87 15.49 -15.10
N LYS A 125 13.03 16.08 -14.79
CA LYS A 125 14.24 15.98 -15.56
C LYS A 125 14.56 14.49 -15.57
N TRP A 126 14.04 13.77 -16.56
CA TRP A 126 14.62 12.52 -17.02
C TRP A 126 16.07 12.86 -17.44
N LYS A 127 17.00 12.85 -16.49
CA LYS A 127 18.38 12.61 -16.83
C LYS A 127 18.43 11.15 -17.28
N ARG A 128 18.27 10.97 -18.60
CA ARG A 128 18.96 9.90 -19.32
C ARG A 128 20.39 9.88 -18.79
N LEU A 129 20.71 8.91 -17.96
CA LEU A 129 22.08 8.48 -17.78
C LEU A 129 22.42 7.73 -19.06
N HIS A 130 23.04 8.45 -19.99
CA HIS A 130 23.87 7.86 -21.02
C HIS A 130 25.19 7.42 -20.37
N ALA A 131 25.53 6.14 -20.52
CA ALA A 131 26.88 5.59 -20.56
C ALA A 131 26.71 4.10 -20.92
N ALA A 132 27.30 3.54 -21.97
CA ALA A 132 28.26 4.01 -22.96
C ALA A 132 28.07 3.16 -24.24
#